data_AF-A0AAN5AZX8-F1
#
_entry.id   AF-A0AAN5AZX8-F1
#
_cell.length_a   1.000
_cell.length_b   1.000
_cell.length_c   1.000
_cell.angle_alpha   90.00
_cell.angle_beta   90.00
_cell.angle_gamma   90.00
#
_symmetry.space_group_name_H-M   'P 1'
#
loop_
_entity.id
_entity.type
_entity.pdbx_description
1 polymer ?
#
loop_
_entity_poly.entity_id
_entity_poly.type
_entity_poly.pdbx_seq_one_letter_code
_entity_poly.pdbx_strand_id
1 'polypeptide(L)'
;MQRLAAVLLASSFSLMALPASARSRLDNPADIQQALAAGDAVSVTIDLSLCTPNSANATPSRTRGGLRIEAYRIVEDGTLSFSDAHFTVARDGLPIQQLLRYQVRPDGTIDFTMFVFDLPGYQQRAEPLAYRCAINQGLRFHAD
;
A
#
# COMPACT_ATOMS: atom_id res chain seq x y z
N MET A 1 -55.04 -45.99 19.68
CA MET A 1 -53.88 -45.37 20.35
C MET A 1 -52.79 -45.15 19.31
N GLN A 2 -52.59 -43.88 18.94
CA GLN A 2 -51.69 -43.39 17.88
C GLN A 2 -50.22 -43.74 18.15
N ARG A 3 -49.50 -44.20 17.12
CA ARG A 3 -48.03 -44.17 17.07
C ARG A 3 -47.64 -43.00 16.18
N LEU A 4 -47.09 -41.94 16.78
CA LEU A 4 -46.52 -40.80 16.07
C LEU A 4 -45.22 -41.23 15.38
N ALA A 5 -45.16 -41.07 14.06
CA ALA A 5 -43.93 -41.16 13.29
C ALA A 5 -43.22 -39.80 13.33
N ALA A 6 -42.09 -39.70 14.02
CA ALA A 6 -41.24 -38.52 14.00
C ALA A 6 -40.40 -38.54 12.72
N VAL A 7 -40.77 -37.70 11.75
CA VAL A 7 -39.98 -37.45 10.54
C VAL A 7 -38.86 -36.47 10.91
N LEU A 8 -37.64 -36.96 11.03
CA LEU A 8 -36.43 -36.15 11.18
C LEU A 8 -36.07 -35.54 9.82
N LEU A 9 -36.43 -34.28 9.59
CA LEU A 9 -35.87 -33.49 8.48
C LEU A 9 -34.44 -33.09 8.84
N ALA A 10 -33.46 -33.82 8.30
CA ALA A 10 -32.06 -33.42 8.32
C ALA A 10 -31.86 -32.30 7.28
N SER A 11 -31.88 -31.05 7.74
CA SER A 11 -31.57 -29.88 6.92
C SER A 11 -30.06 -29.82 6.65
N SER A 12 -29.63 -30.34 5.50
CA SER A 12 -28.26 -30.22 5.01
C SER A 12 -27.93 -28.76 4.68
N PHE A 13 -27.33 -28.05 5.64
CA PHE A 13 -26.70 -26.76 5.36
C PHE A 13 -25.41 -27.01 4.56
N SER A 14 -25.51 -26.92 3.24
CA SER A 14 -24.33 -26.81 2.37
C SER A 14 -23.65 -25.47 2.66
N LEU A 15 -22.55 -25.51 3.41
CA LEU A 15 -21.62 -24.39 3.55
C LEU A 15 -21.10 -24.02 2.16
N MET A 16 -21.59 -22.93 1.59
CA MET A 16 -20.95 -22.29 0.44
C MET A 16 -19.57 -21.81 0.89
N ALA A 17 -18.54 -22.60 0.60
CA ALA A 17 -17.16 -22.13 0.68
C ALA A 17 -16.96 -21.08 -0.41
N LEU A 18 -17.00 -19.81 -0.04
CA LEU A 18 -16.56 -18.73 -0.91
C LEU A 18 -15.08 -18.97 -1.23
N PRO A 19 -14.65 -18.87 -2.50
CA PRO A 19 -13.23 -18.92 -2.81
C PRO A 19 -12.55 -17.79 -2.05
N ALA A 20 -11.54 -18.12 -1.25
CA ALA A 20 -10.64 -17.11 -0.73
C ALA A 20 -9.91 -16.51 -1.94
N SER A 21 -10.19 -15.25 -2.27
CA SER A 21 -9.48 -14.53 -3.33
C SER A 21 -7.98 -14.62 -3.04
N ALA A 22 -7.25 -15.30 -3.90
CA ALA A 22 -5.81 -15.36 -3.79
C ALA A 22 -5.25 -13.98 -4.13
N ARG A 23 -4.64 -13.33 -3.15
CA ARG A 23 -4.00 -12.03 -3.32
C ARG A 23 -2.94 -12.13 -4.42
N SER A 24 -3.19 -11.47 -5.54
CA SER A 24 -2.35 -11.58 -6.74
C SER A 24 -1.19 -10.61 -6.65
N ARG A 25 0.03 -11.10 -6.84
CA ARG A 25 1.23 -10.26 -6.87
C ARG A 25 1.28 -9.51 -8.20
N LEU A 26 1.63 -8.24 -8.16
CA LEU A 26 1.77 -7.37 -9.33
C LEU A 26 3.25 -7.04 -9.51
N ASP A 27 3.87 -7.63 -10.53
CA ASP A 27 5.33 -7.70 -10.64
C ASP A 27 5.93 -6.67 -11.61
N ASN A 28 5.09 -5.94 -12.35
CA ASN A 28 5.52 -4.89 -13.26
C ASN A 28 4.54 -3.69 -13.25
N PRO A 29 4.94 -2.51 -13.76
CA PRO A 29 4.10 -1.32 -13.74
C PRO A 29 2.77 -1.46 -14.49
N ALA A 30 2.74 -2.21 -15.59
CA ALA A 30 1.52 -2.39 -16.39
C ALA A 30 0.46 -3.19 -15.61
N ASP A 31 0.85 -4.26 -14.92
CA ASP A 31 -0.07 -5.03 -14.07
C ASP A 31 -0.67 -4.16 -12.96
N ILE A 32 0.14 -3.29 -12.34
CA ILE A 32 -0.31 -2.38 -11.28
C ILE A 32 -1.32 -1.38 -11.84
N GLN A 33 -1.00 -0.76 -12.98
CA GLN A 33 -1.89 0.20 -13.63
C GLN A 33 -3.19 -0.45 -14.10
N GLN A 34 -3.12 -1.67 -14.64
CA GLN A 34 -4.29 -2.43 -15.08
C GLN A 34 -5.20 -2.79 -13.91
N ALA A 35 -4.65 -3.31 -12.81
CA ALA A 35 -5.42 -3.65 -11.60
C ALA A 35 -6.12 -2.39 -11.03
N LEU A 36 -5.37 -1.29 -10.89
CA LEU A 36 -5.93 -0.02 -10.44
C LEU A 36 -7.05 0.49 -11.36
N ALA A 37 -6.86 0.42 -12.69
CA ALA A 37 -7.87 0.84 -13.66
C ALA A 37 -9.10 -0.06 -13.69
N ALA A 38 -8.96 -1.34 -13.34
CA ALA A 38 -10.08 -2.27 -13.15
C ALA A 38 -10.87 -1.99 -11.86
N GLY A 39 -10.36 -1.14 -10.97
CA GLY A 39 -10.95 -0.86 -9.67
C GLY A 39 -10.50 -1.83 -8.57
N ASP A 40 -9.46 -2.63 -8.82
CA ASP A 40 -8.99 -3.65 -7.90
C ASP A 40 -8.38 -3.04 -6.64
N ALA A 41 -8.37 -3.85 -5.59
CA ALA A 41 -7.86 -3.46 -4.30
C ALA A 41 -6.32 -3.56 -4.23
N VAL A 42 -5.60 -2.55 -4.72
CA VAL A 42 -4.13 -2.59 -4.72
C VAL A 42 -3.52 -2.08 -3.41
N SER A 43 -2.65 -2.90 -2.81
CA SER A 43 -1.80 -2.53 -1.68
C SER A 43 -0.32 -2.56 -2.07
N VAL A 44 0.47 -1.71 -1.42
CA VAL A 44 1.91 -1.66 -1.54
C VAL A 44 2.55 -1.84 -0.17
N THR A 45 3.65 -2.59 -0.13
CA THR A 45 4.53 -2.69 1.03
C THR A 45 5.90 -2.15 0.68
N ILE A 46 6.59 -1.58 1.66
CA ILE A 46 7.93 -1.01 1.51
C ILE A 46 8.88 -1.58 2.57
N ASP A 47 10.11 -1.85 2.15
CA ASP A 47 11.26 -2.16 2.99
C ASP A 47 12.43 -1.27 2.56
N LEU A 48 12.69 -0.21 3.34
CA LEU A 48 13.71 0.77 3.01
C LEU A 48 15.13 0.21 3.11
N SER A 49 15.34 -0.96 3.74
CA SER A 49 16.67 -1.59 3.79
C SER A 49 17.13 -2.13 2.44
N LEU A 50 16.21 -2.27 1.49
CA LEU A 50 16.45 -2.71 0.12
C LEU A 50 16.43 -1.55 -0.89
N CYS A 51 16.30 -0.31 -0.41
CA CYS A 51 16.28 0.90 -1.24
C CYS A 51 17.60 1.67 -1.10
N THR A 52 17.91 2.48 -2.10
CA THR A 52 19.05 3.40 -2.08
C THR A 52 18.59 4.80 -1.67
N PRO A 53 19.24 5.47 -0.71
CA PRO A 53 18.98 6.87 -0.43
C PRO A 53 19.18 7.73 -1.70
N ASN A 54 18.21 8.59 -2.01
CA ASN A 54 18.21 9.46 -3.20
C ASN A 54 18.44 10.94 -2.85
N SER A 55 18.76 11.26 -1.60
CA SER A 55 19.27 12.57 -1.19
C SER A 55 20.58 12.39 -0.45
N ALA A 56 21.48 13.38 -0.54
CA ALA A 56 22.80 13.34 0.11
C ALA A 56 22.72 13.16 1.64
N ASN A 57 21.56 13.46 2.23
CA ASN A 57 21.32 13.43 3.67
C ASN A 57 20.42 12.27 4.11
N ALA A 58 19.85 11.50 3.18
CA ALA A 58 19.04 10.33 3.55
C ALA A 58 19.97 9.22 4.04
N THR A 59 19.83 8.85 5.31
CA THR A 59 20.58 7.75 5.91
C THR A 59 19.92 6.42 5.56
N PRO A 60 20.68 5.32 5.40
CA PRO A 60 20.10 3.99 5.27
C PRO A 60 19.13 3.70 6.41
N SER A 61 17.92 3.26 6.08
CA SER A 61 16.86 2.98 7.04
C SER A 61 16.42 1.51 6.96
N ARG A 62 16.01 0.94 8.09
CA ARG A 62 15.38 -0.40 8.16
C ARG A 62 13.87 -0.34 8.35
N THR A 63 13.27 0.84 8.17
CA THR A 63 11.83 1.02 8.28
C THR A 63 11.11 0.18 7.23
N ARG A 64 10.09 -0.53 7.68
CA ARG A 64 9.15 -1.28 6.83
C ARG A 64 7.74 -0.73 7.06
N GLY A 65 6.92 -0.76 6.04
CA GLY A 65 5.54 -0.26 6.11
C GLY A 65 4.72 -0.72 4.92
N GLY A 66 3.50 -0.19 4.81
CA GLY A 66 2.63 -0.43 3.68
C GLY A 66 1.34 0.36 3.78
N LEU A 67 0.64 0.42 2.65
CA LEU A 67 -0.65 1.11 2.53
C LEU A 67 -1.49 0.46 1.43
N ARG A 68 -2.80 0.73 1.48
CA ARG A 68 -3.73 0.52 0.38
C ARG A 68 -3.72 1.78 -0.49
N ILE A 69 -3.63 1.65 -1.80
CA ILE A 69 -3.64 2.79 -2.71
C ILE A 69 -5.08 3.27 -2.82
N GLU A 70 -5.37 4.42 -2.20
CA GLU A 70 -6.72 5.02 -2.21
C GLU A 70 -6.96 5.87 -3.47
N ALA A 71 -5.94 6.60 -3.91
CA ALA A 71 -6.01 7.44 -5.09
C ALA A 71 -4.69 7.42 -5.85
N TYR A 72 -4.78 7.44 -7.17
CA TYR A 72 -3.62 7.44 -8.05
C TYR A 72 -3.87 8.32 -9.29
N ARG A 73 -2.79 8.63 -9.99
CA ARG A 73 -2.81 9.23 -11.33
C ARG A 73 -1.69 8.62 -12.16
N ILE A 74 -1.90 8.54 -13.47
CA ILE A 74 -0.86 8.18 -14.44
C ILE A 74 -0.60 9.45 -15.26
N VAL A 75 0.64 9.91 -15.32
CA VAL A 75 1.03 11.08 -16.13
C VAL A 75 1.43 10.66 -17.54
N GLU A 76 1.60 11.64 -18.44
CA GLU A 76 1.87 11.42 -19.87
C GLU A 76 3.06 10.49 -20.16
N ASP A 77 4.11 10.54 -19.34
CA ASP A 77 5.28 9.68 -19.49
C ASP A 77 5.08 8.23 -18.99
N GLY A 78 3.86 7.89 -18.56
CA GLY A 78 3.50 6.58 -18.02
C GLY A 78 3.83 6.38 -16.54
N THR A 79 4.35 7.39 -15.84
CA THR A 79 4.62 7.30 -14.40
C THR A 79 3.32 7.22 -13.61
N LEU A 80 3.16 6.13 -12.85
CA LEU A 80 2.09 5.99 -11.86
C LEU A 80 2.50 6.75 -10.58
N SER A 81 1.69 7.73 -10.20
CA SER A 81 1.88 8.52 -8.98
C SER A 81 0.73 8.29 -8.00
N PHE A 82 1.06 8.04 -6.74
CA PHE A 82 0.09 8.00 -5.65
C PHE A 82 0.71 8.55 -4.36
N SER A 83 -0.13 8.88 -3.40
CA SER A 83 0.30 9.42 -2.12
C SER A 83 -0.62 9.02 -0.99
N ASP A 84 -0.10 9.14 0.22
CA ASP A 84 -0.85 9.01 1.47
C ASP A 84 -0.53 10.19 2.40
N ALA A 85 -1.51 10.57 3.21
CA ALA A 85 -1.37 11.60 4.24
C ALA A 85 -1.66 10.97 5.60
N HIS A 86 -0.61 10.71 6.37
CA HIS A 86 -0.70 10.03 7.65
C HIS A 86 -0.58 11.03 8.81
N PHE A 87 -1.68 11.24 9.53
CA PHE A 87 -1.68 12.01 10.77
C PHE A 87 -1.26 11.14 11.94
N THR A 88 -0.29 11.58 12.73
CA THR A 88 0.23 10.82 13.86
C THR A 88 0.91 11.71 14.90
N VAL A 89 1.47 11.09 15.93
CA VAL A 89 2.25 11.77 16.97
C VAL A 89 3.71 11.33 16.84
N ALA A 90 4.62 12.30 16.80
CA ALA A 90 6.04 12.05 16.70
C ALA A 90 6.65 11.55 18.03
N ARG A 91 7.92 11.13 18.00
CA ARG A 91 8.62 10.57 19.17
C ARG A 91 8.76 11.54 20.34
N ASP A 92 8.72 12.83 20.08
CA ASP A 92 8.74 13.90 21.08
C ASP A 92 7.33 14.29 21.59
N GLY A 93 6.29 13.56 21.16
CA GLY A 93 4.91 13.75 21.63
C GLY A 93 4.13 14.84 20.89
N LEU A 94 4.70 15.49 19.88
CA LEU A 94 4.02 16.53 19.11
C LEU A 94 3.23 15.96 17.92
N PRO A 95 2.05 16.52 17.60
CA PRO A 95 1.25 16.09 16.45
C PRO A 95 1.95 16.48 15.14
N ILE A 96 1.95 15.54 14.20
CA ILE A 96 2.56 15.72 12.87
C ILE A 96 1.64 15.19 11.77
N GLN A 97 1.85 15.69 10.55
CA GLN A 97 1.36 15.07 9.33
C GLN A 97 2.54 14.58 8.50
N GLN A 98 2.48 13.33 8.06
CA GLN A 98 3.43 12.75 7.11
C GLN A 98 2.77 12.70 5.74
N LEU A 99 3.42 13.24 4.71
CA LEU A 99 2.99 13.09 3.32
C LEU A 99 3.94 12.12 2.62
N LEU A 100 3.43 10.95 2.27
CA LEU A 100 4.17 9.88 1.61
C LEU A 100 3.83 9.94 0.12
N ARG A 101 4.83 10.05 -0.74
CA ARG A 101 4.67 10.10 -2.20
C ARG A 101 5.45 8.98 -2.85
N TYR A 102 4.80 8.34 -3.82
CA TYR A 102 5.36 7.25 -4.61
C TYR A 102 5.23 7.59 -6.09
N GLN A 103 6.30 7.39 -6.85
CA GLN A 103 6.33 7.57 -8.29
C GLN A 103 6.93 6.32 -8.92
N VAL A 104 6.09 5.45 -9.44
CA VAL A 104 6.46 4.21 -10.14
C VAL A 104 6.66 4.55 -11.61
N ARG A 105 7.91 4.52 -12.05
CA ARG A 105 8.29 4.79 -13.43
C ARG A 105 8.00 3.57 -14.33
N PRO A 106 7.88 3.77 -15.65
CA PRO A 106 7.66 2.66 -16.59
C PRO A 106 8.72 1.56 -16.58
N ASP A 107 9.95 1.88 -16.14
CA ASP A 107 11.05 0.92 -16.01
C ASP A 107 11.00 0.09 -14.70
N GLY A 108 10.01 0.33 -13.84
CA GLY A 108 9.87 -0.35 -12.55
C GLY A 108 10.68 0.28 -11.41
N THR A 109 11.44 1.35 -11.68
CA THR A 109 12.06 2.18 -10.64
C THR A 109 10.99 2.96 -9.89
N ILE A 110 11.17 3.12 -8.58
CA ILE A 110 10.22 3.85 -7.72
C ILE A 110 10.96 4.90 -6.91
N ASP A 111 10.52 6.14 -7.05
CA ASP A 111 10.93 7.23 -6.16
C ASP A 111 9.92 7.33 -5.01
N PHE A 112 10.38 7.03 -3.80
CA PHE A 112 9.65 7.25 -2.55
C PHE A 112 10.15 8.54 -1.89
N THR A 113 9.23 9.40 -1.47
CA THR A 113 9.55 10.62 -0.71
C THR A 113 8.58 10.79 0.45
N MET A 114 9.09 11.17 1.62
CA MET A 114 8.27 11.48 2.79
C MET A 114 8.60 12.88 3.30
N PHE A 115 7.55 13.70 3.42
CA PHE A 115 7.59 15.00 4.08
C PHE A 115 6.98 14.87 5.47
N VAL A 116 7.50 15.60 6.45
CA VAL A 116 6.95 15.66 7.80
C VAL A 116 6.70 17.11 8.16
N PHE A 117 5.47 17.42 8.52
CA PHE A 117 5.02 18.74 8.92
C PHE A 117 4.53 18.74 10.36
N ASP A 118 4.91 19.75 11.12
CA ASP A 118 4.37 19.99 12.46
C ASP A 118 2.95 20.53 12.36
N LEU A 119 2.08 20.09 13.27
CA LEU A 119 0.71 20.61 13.35
C LEU A 119 0.56 21.55 14.54
N PRO A 120 -0.30 22.58 14.43
CA PRO A 120 -1.21 22.86 13.30
C PRO A 120 -0.62 23.75 12.20
N GLY A 121 0.61 24.25 12.36
CA GLY A 121 1.15 25.30 11.49
C GLY A 121 1.70 24.83 10.14
N TYR A 122 1.81 23.52 9.92
CA TYR A 122 2.37 22.89 8.72
C TYR A 122 3.80 23.34 8.37
N GLN A 123 4.60 23.70 9.38
CA GLN A 123 6.03 23.91 9.19
C GLN A 123 6.71 22.58 8.93
N GLN A 124 7.55 22.50 7.89
CA GLN A 124 8.30 21.30 7.60
C GLN A 124 9.35 21.08 8.68
N ARG A 125 9.31 19.91 9.34
CA ARG A 125 10.10 19.63 10.53
C ARG A 125 11.57 19.31 10.22
N ALA A 126 11.81 18.68 9.08
CA ALA A 126 13.13 18.25 8.63
C ALA A 126 13.18 18.14 7.10
N GLU A 127 14.38 18.01 6.54
CA GLU A 127 14.55 17.70 5.12
C GLU A 127 13.74 16.46 4.70
N PRO A 128 13.14 16.43 3.50
CA PRO A 128 12.36 15.29 3.07
C PRO A 128 13.23 14.03 2.98
N LEU A 129 12.70 12.91 3.44
CA LEU A 129 13.34 11.62 3.20
C LEU A 129 13.08 11.20 1.76
N ALA A 130 14.11 10.78 1.04
CA ALA A 130 13.98 10.33 -0.34
C ALA A 130 14.77 9.04 -0.57
N TYR A 131 14.11 8.04 -1.14
CA TYR A 131 14.70 6.75 -1.49
C TYR A 131 14.32 6.35 -2.90
N ARG A 132 15.24 5.69 -3.59
CA ARG A 132 14.98 4.98 -4.84
C ARG A 132 14.93 3.50 -4.56
N CYS A 133 13.86 2.88 -5.00
CA CYS A 133 13.60 1.46 -4.88
C CYS A 133 13.24 0.90 -6.25
N ALA A 134 12.93 -0.39 -6.33
CA ALA A 134 12.33 -1.00 -7.52
C ALA A 134 11.18 -1.94 -7.14
N ILE A 135 10.31 -2.21 -8.11
CA ILE A 135 9.31 -3.27 -7.95
C ILE A 135 10.06 -4.58 -7.65
N ASN A 136 9.57 -5.31 -6.64
CA ASN A 136 10.17 -6.54 -6.12
C ASN A 136 11.52 -6.40 -5.40
N GLN A 137 12.06 -5.19 -5.32
CA GLN A 137 13.27 -4.85 -4.57
C GLN A 137 13.03 -3.56 -3.77
N GLY A 138 12.56 -3.74 -2.53
CA GLY A 138 12.20 -2.64 -1.64
C GLY A 138 10.73 -2.26 -1.67
N LEU A 139 10.01 -2.42 -2.78
CA LEU A 139 8.55 -2.34 -2.77
C LEU A 139 7.89 -3.55 -3.44
N ARG A 140 6.73 -3.96 -2.93
CA ARG A 140 5.91 -5.05 -3.51
C ARG A 140 4.45 -4.65 -3.56
N PHE A 141 3.80 -4.98 -4.66
CA PHE A 141 2.39 -4.66 -4.93
C PHE A 141 1.55 -5.93 -5.00
N HIS A 142 0.31 -5.80 -4.53
CA HIS A 142 -0.64 -6.89 -4.45
C HIS A 142 -2.07 -6.40 -4.71
N ALA A 143 -2.86 -7.12 -5.51
CA ALA A 143 -4.30 -6.91 -5.67
C ALA A 143 -5.11 -7.98 -4.90
N ASP A 144 -6.21 -7.57 -4.28
CA ASP A 144 -7.27 -8.46 -3.73
C ASP A 144 -8.49 -8.48 -4.65
#